data_AF-A0A7Y3BYM9-F1
#
_entry.id   AF-A0A7Y3BYM9-F1
#
_cell.length_a   1.000
_cell.length_b   1.000
_cell.length_c   1.000
_cell.angle_alpha   90.00
_cell.angle_beta   90.00
_cell.angle_gamma   90.00
#
_symmetry.space_group_name_H-M   'P 1'
#
loop_
_entity.id
_entity.type
_entity.pdbx_description
1 polymer ?
#
loop_
_entity_poly.entity_id
_entity_poly.type
_entity_poly.pdbx_seq_one_letter_code
_entity_poly.pdbx_strand_id
1 'polypeptide(L)' 'MVDEQSANETGGIPSWEDVARIYGPKIYSFSYRLTGNPDDAADLSQEVLLRVRKG' A
#
# COMPACT_ATOMS: atom_id res chain seq x y z
N MET A 1 -22.80 6.95 -22.57
CA MET A 1 -22.31 6.73 -21.20
C MET A 1 -21.21 5.70 -21.35
N VAL A 2 -20.00 6.17 -21.60
CA VAL A 2 -18.84 5.29 -21.78
C VAL A 2 -18.27 5.07 -20.38
N ASP A 3 -18.28 3.83 -19.93
CA ASP A 3 -17.76 3.44 -18.63
C ASP A 3 -16.27 3.81 -18.55
N GLU A 4 -15.94 4.69 -17.59
CA GLU A 4 -14.61 5.24 -17.31
C GLU A 4 -13.67 4.20 -16.65
N GLN A 5 -13.86 2.91 -16.94
CA GLN A 5 -13.21 1.79 -16.25
C GLN A 5 -12.33 0.93 -17.18
N SER A 6 -11.57 1.53 -18.08
CA SER A 6 -10.60 0.81 -18.94
C SER A 6 -9.18 1.37 -18.88
N ALA A 7 -8.71 1.71 -17.67
CA ALA A 7 -7.36 2.24 -17.47
C ALA A 7 -6.43 1.32 -16.64
N ASN A 8 -6.61 -0.01 -16.68
CA ASN A 8 -5.67 -0.90 -15.98
C ASN A 8 -5.30 -2.19 -16.72
N GLU A 9 -5.31 -2.18 -18.05
CA GLU A 9 -4.99 -3.38 -18.85
C GLU A 9 -3.63 -3.33 -19.57
N THR A 10 -2.76 -2.36 -19.29
CA THR A 10 -1.44 -2.28 -19.96
C THR A 10 -0.42 -1.49 -19.13
N GLY A 11 0.52 -2.20 -18.49
CA GLY A 11 1.89 -1.73 -18.21
C GLY A 11 2.11 -0.31 -17.62
N GLY A 12 1.10 0.27 -16.97
CA GLY A 12 1.15 1.60 -16.39
C GLY A 12 1.74 1.57 -14.98
N ILE A 13 2.40 2.67 -14.59
CA ILE A 13 2.86 2.84 -13.21
C ILE A 13 1.61 2.80 -12.31
N PRO A 14 1.56 1.90 -11.30
CA PRO A 14 0.40 1.79 -10.43
C PRO A 14 0.16 3.10 -9.68
N SER A 15 -1.11 3.46 -9.49
CA SER A 15 -1.45 4.61 -8.66
C SER A 15 -1.00 4.39 -7.23
N TRP A 16 -0.84 5.48 -6.48
CA TRP A 16 -0.51 5.38 -5.06
C TRP A 16 -1.56 4.58 -4.27
N GLU A 17 -2.84 4.74 -4.61
CA GLU A 17 -3.94 4.00 -3.99
C GLU A 17 -3.87 2.50 -4.28
N ASP A 18 -3.45 2.12 -5.50
CA ASP A 18 -3.21 0.73 -5.85
C ASP A 18 -2.05 0.13 -5.06
N VAL A 19 -0.96 0.88 -4.92
CA VAL A 19 0.20 0.43 -4.11
C VAL A 19 -0.23 0.21 -2.67
N ALA A 20 -0.94 1.17 -2.05
CA ALA A 20 -1.41 1.04 -0.68
C ALA A 20 -2.37 -0.16 -0.52
N ARG A 21 -3.31 -0.34 -1.45
CA ARG A 21 -4.29 -1.44 -1.45
C ARG A 21 -3.63 -2.81 -1.63
N ILE A 22 -2.65 -2.92 -2.53
CA ILE A 22 -2.01 -4.20 -2.88
C ILE A 22 -0.95 -4.60 -1.84
N TYR A 23 -0.13 -3.65 -1.38
CA TYR A 23 1.03 -3.94 -0.54
C TYR A 23 0.79 -3.66 0.95
N GLY A 24 -0.18 -2.82 1.31
CA GLY A 24 -0.50 -2.47 2.69
C GLY A 24 -0.67 -3.69 3.62
N PRO A 25 -1.48 -4.71 3.26
CA PRO A 25 -1.65 -5.90 4.10
C PRO A 25 -0.35 -6.71 4.31
N LYS A 26 0.53 -6.75 3.30
CA LYS A 26 1.83 -7.42 3.40
C LYS A 26 2.79 -6.65 4.30
N ILE A 27 2.85 -5.33 4.13
CA ILE A 27 3.65 -4.43 4.98
C ILE A 27 3.18 -4.58 6.44
N TYR A 28 1.87 -4.52 6.70
CA TYR A 28 1.33 -4.73 8.05
C TYR A 28 1.70 -6.09 8.63
N SER A 29 1.62 -7.16 7.83
CA SER A 29 2.02 -8.50 8.28
C SER A 29 3.50 -8.58 8.66
N PHE A 30 4.38 -7.89 7.94
CA PHE A 30 5.80 -7.81 8.31
C PHE A 30 6.02 -6.96 9.56
N SER A 31 5.40 -5.79 9.63
CA SER A 31 5.45 -4.90 10.79
C SER A 31 4.98 -5.62 12.06
N TYR A 32 3.87 -6.35 11.98
CA TYR A 32 3.32 -7.11 13.12
C TYR A 32 4.24 -8.23 13.59
N ARG A 33 4.95 -8.92 12.67
CA ARG A 33 5.95 -9.93 13.04
C ARG A 33 7.18 -9.33 13.71
N LEU A 34 7.52 -8.08 13.37
CA LEU A 34 8.66 -7.37 13.95
C LEU A 34 8.34 -6.81 15.35
N THR A 35 7.14 -6.25 15.54
CA THR A 35 6.76 -5.58 16.78
C THR A 35 6.07 -6.50 17.78
N GLY A 36 5.33 -7.51 17.30
CA GLY A 36 4.43 -8.32 18.12
C GLY A 36 3.23 -7.55 18.69
N ASN A 37 3.09 -6.27 18.35
CA ASN A 37 2.06 -5.36 18.84
C ASN A 37 1.27 -4.77 17.64
N PRO A 38 -0.08 -4.81 17.68
CA PRO A 38 -0.91 -4.35 16.57
C PRO A 38 -0.86 -2.84 16.33
N ASP A 39 -0.73 -2.04 17.38
CA ASP A 39 -0.68 -0.58 17.32
C ASP A 39 0.67 -0.13 16.70
N ASP A 40 1.77 -0.66 17.22
CA ASP A 40 3.12 -0.38 16.68
C ASP A 40 3.25 -0.85 15.22
N ALA A 41 2.58 -1.96 14.87
CA ALA A 41 2.56 -2.46 13.51
C ALA A 41 1.78 -1.54 12.55
N ALA A 42 0.70 -0.93 13.03
CA ALA A 42 -0.09 0.02 12.25
C ALA A 42 0.72 1.29 11.98
N ASP A 43 1.39 1.83 12.99
CA ASP A 43 2.24 3.02 12.87
C ASP A 43 3.40 2.78 11.91
N LEU A 44 4.15 1.68 12.09
CA LEU A 44 5.28 1.35 11.21
C LEU A 44 4.84 1.16 9.75
N SER A 45 3.67 0.58 9.53
CA SER A 45 3.11 0.40 8.17
C SER A 45 2.77 1.73 7.52
N GLN A 46 2.22 2.67 8.29
CA GLN A 46 1.94 4.03 7.81
C GLN A 46 3.23 4.78 7.47
N GLU A 47 4.25 4.73 8.34
CA GLU A 47 5.55 5.37 8.08
C GLU A 47 6.20 4.85 6.80
N VAL A 48 6.21 3.52 6.59
CA VAL A 48 6.76 2.90 5.38
C VAL A 48 6.00 3.35 4.13
N LEU A 49 4.66 3.37 4.17
CA LEU A 49 3.85 3.83 3.05
C LEU A 49 4.12 5.31 2.74
N LEU A 50 4.22 6.17 3.76
CA LEU A 50 4.57 7.58 3.57
C LEU A 50 5.98 7.77 2.99
N ARG A 51 6.93 6.92 3.36
CA ARG A 51 8.30 6.94 2.82
C ARG A 51 8.31 6.55 1.34
N VAL A 52 7.60 5.49 0.96
CA VAL A 52 7.50 5.03 -0.45
C VAL A 52 6.82 6.07 -1.33
N ARG A 53 5.82 6.80 -0.83
CA ARG A 53 5.16 7.87 -1.60
C ARG A 53 6.08 9.07 -1.89
N LYS A 54 7.04 9.36 -1.00
CA LYS A 54 7.92 10.54 -1.08
C LYS A 54 9.21 10.30 -1.86
N GLY A 55 9.61 9.04 -2.05
CA GLY A 55 10.82 8.64 -2.77
C GLY A 55 10.52 8.29 -4.21
#